data_AF-A0A7S2P6V8-F1
#
_entry.id   AF-A0A7S2P6V8-F1
#
_cell.length_a   1.000
_cell.length_b   1.000
_cell.length_c   1.000
_cell.angle_alpha   90.00
_cell.angle_beta   90.00
_cell.angle_gamma   90.00
#
_symmetry.space_group_name_H-M   'P 1'
#
loop_
_entity.id
_entity.type
_entity.pdbx_description
1 polymer ?
#
loop_
_entity_poly.entity_id
_entity_poly.type
_entity_poly.pdbx_seq_one_letter_code
_entity_poly.pdbx_strand_id
1 'polypeptide(L)'
;NMMKELLQHGLNRAREGVDMGDHPPITPVRAGTEAQIGQGWRLFDMVTRHFLATVSGDCKFMRTKVRFEINHEEFSVAGRKVIDPGFTRIQHSGEMEDVHVPDF
;
A
#
# COMPACT_ATOMS: atom_id res chain seq x y z
N ASN A 1 -4.16 11.13 -12.12
CA ASN A 1 -4.79 9.89 -12.64
C ASN A 1 -5.31 9.00 -11.53
N MET A 2 -4.51 8.61 -10.54
CA MET A 2 -4.91 7.67 -9.50
C MET A 2 -6.17 8.03 -8.67
N MET A 3 -6.36 9.27 -8.24
CA MET A 3 -7.60 9.68 -7.54
C MET A 3 -8.85 9.54 -8.44
N LYS A 4 -8.71 9.80 -9.74
CA LYS A 4 -9.80 9.60 -10.70
C LYS A 4 -10.09 8.12 -10.89
N GLU A 5 -9.06 7.28 -10.95
CA GLU A 5 -9.19 5.82 -11.02
C GLU A 5 -9.92 5.27 -9.78
N LEU A 6 -9.54 5.73 -8.58
CA LEU A 6 -10.16 5.32 -7.32
C LEU A 6 -11.66 5.70 -7.28
N LEU A 7 -12.00 6.91 -7.73
CA LEU A 7 -13.41 7.34 -7.84
C LEU A 7 -14.19 6.57 -8.90
N GLN A 8 -13.54 6.12 -9.99
CA GLN A 8 -14.17 5.35 -11.06
C GLN A 8 -14.39 3.89 -10.68
N HIS A 9 -13.44 3.27 -9.98
CA HIS A 9 -13.46 1.84 -9.64
C HIS A 9 -14.15 1.56 -8.30
N GLY A 10 -14.46 2.62 -7.55
CA GLY A 10 -15.09 2.56 -6.23
C GLY A 10 -14.06 2.55 -5.11
N LEU A 11 -14.49 3.05 -3.95
CA LEU A 11 -13.70 3.04 -2.72
C LEU A 11 -13.79 1.66 -2.06
N ASN A 12 -12.67 1.14 -1.58
CA ASN A 12 -12.72 0.00 -0.67
C ASN A 12 -13.15 0.44 0.72
N ARG A 13 -13.85 -0.46 1.42
CA ARG A 13 -14.16 -0.27 2.84
C ARG A 13 -12.83 -0.31 3.60
N ALA A 14 -12.54 0.75 4.34
CA ALA A 14 -11.38 0.79 5.22
C ALA A 14 -11.43 -0.37 6.22
N ARG A 15 -10.26 -0.92 6.55
CA ARG A 15 -10.13 -2.01 7.52
C ARG A 15 -10.68 -1.58 8.87
N GLU A 16 -11.29 -2.53 9.58
CA GLU A 16 -11.82 -2.26 10.93
C GLU A 16 -10.68 -1.94 11.89
N GLY A 17 -10.84 -0.85 12.63
CA GLY A 17 -9.92 -0.40 13.67
C GLY A 17 -10.55 -0.55 15.05
N VAL A 18 -9.91 0.06 16.04
CA VAL A 18 -10.44 0.13 17.40
C VAL A 18 -11.25 1.41 17.55
N ASP A 19 -12.49 1.29 18.00
CA ASP A 19 -13.36 2.43 18.31
C ASP A 19 -13.29 2.74 19.82
N MET A 20 -12.83 3.94 20.15
CA MET A 20 -12.77 4.46 21.52
C MET A 20 -13.95 5.38 21.86
N GLY A 21 -14.85 5.62 20.91
CA GLY A 21 -16.08 6.40 21.08
C GLY A 21 -15.89 7.91 21.22
N ASP A 22 -14.67 8.43 21.06
CA ASP A 22 -14.34 9.84 21.24
C ASP A 22 -14.18 10.59 19.90
N HIS A 23 -13.32 10.11 19.01
CA HIS A 23 -12.97 10.76 17.75
C HIS A 23 -12.86 9.75 16.61
N PRO A 24 -13.21 10.15 15.37
CA PRO A 24 -12.86 9.37 14.19
C PRO A 24 -11.33 9.32 14.01
N PRO A 25 -10.81 8.40 13.18
CA PRO A 25 -9.41 8.43 12.76
C PRO A 25 -9.00 9.80 12.21
N ILE A 26 -7.71 10.14 12.29
CA ILE A 26 -7.19 11.39 11.73
C ILE A 26 -7.35 11.39 10.20
N THR A 27 -8.29 12.17 9.69
CA THR A 27 -8.59 12.26 8.25
C THR A 27 -8.49 13.68 7.71
N PRO A 28 -8.04 13.88 6.45
CA PRO A 28 -8.06 15.20 5.83
C PRO A 28 -9.51 15.65 5.57
N VAL A 29 -9.88 16.83 6.06
CA VAL A 29 -11.26 17.37 5.93
C VAL A 29 -11.39 18.42 4.81
N ARG A 30 -10.27 18.88 4.25
CA ARG A 30 -10.23 19.85 3.14
C ARG A 30 -8.99 19.61 2.30
N ALA A 31 -9.14 19.79 0.98
CA ALA A 31 -7.99 19.85 0.09
C ALA A 31 -7.12 21.09 0.40
N GLY A 32 -5.80 20.94 0.28
CA GLY A 32 -4.85 22.02 0.48
C GLY A 32 -3.64 21.85 -0.43
N THR A 33 -2.99 22.96 -0.77
CA THR A 33 -1.72 22.96 -1.50
C THR A 33 -0.55 23.22 -0.55
N GLU A 34 0.66 22.86 -0.96
CA GLU A 34 1.88 23.13 -0.19
C GLU A 34 2.03 24.61 0.16
N ALA A 35 1.71 25.52 -0.77
CA ALA A 35 1.74 26.96 -0.53
C ALA A 35 0.74 27.42 0.55
N GLN A 36 -0.43 26.79 0.64
CA GLN A 36 -1.44 27.12 1.64
C GLN A 36 -1.10 26.59 3.04
N ILE A 37 -0.44 25.44 3.11
CA ILE A 37 -0.15 24.75 4.38
C ILE A 37 1.23 25.14 4.93
N GLY A 38 2.19 25.44 4.06
CA GLY A 38 3.54 25.82 4.42
C GLY A 38 4.27 24.69 5.14
N GLN A 39 4.86 24.98 6.30
CA GLN A 39 5.70 24.04 7.04
C GLN A 39 4.99 22.74 7.45
N GLY A 40 3.66 22.79 7.59
CA GLY A 40 2.84 21.61 7.90
C GLY A 40 2.62 20.66 6.72
N TRP A 41 3.12 20.99 5.52
CA TRP A 41 2.81 20.25 4.30
C TRP A 41 3.20 18.77 4.39
N ARG A 42 4.40 18.47 4.92
CA ARG A 42 4.87 17.08 5.05
C ARG A 42 3.93 16.23 5.92
N LEU A 43 3.41 16.79 7.01
CA LEU A 43 2.46 16.10 7.88
C LEU A 43 1.10 15.94 7.19
N PHE A 44 0.62 17.01 6.54
CA PHE A 44 -0.63 16.97 5.79
C PHE A 44 -0.61 15.95 4.65
N ASP A 45 0.47 15.90 3.86
CA ASP A 45 0.67 14.95 2.77
C ASP A 45 0.72 13.51 3.29
N MET A 46 1.44 13.28 4.41
CA MET A 46 1.47 11.96 5.06
C MET A 46 0.08 11.50 5.50
N VAL A 47 -0.68 12.35 6.21
CA VAL A 47 -2.05 12.04 6.65
C VAL A 47 -2.97 11.80 5.46
N THR A 48 -2.87 12.63 4.43
CA THR A 48 -3.71 12.53 3.22
C THR A 48 -3.42 11.23 2.47
N ARG A 49 -2.17 10.88 2.26
CA ARG A 49 -1.79 9.63 1.60
C ARG A 49 -2.17 8.41 2.41
N HIS A 50 -2.03 8.47 3.73
CA HIS A 50 -2.46 7.40 4.61
C HIS A 50 -3.97 7.17 4.48
N PHE A 51 -4.78 8.23 4.55
CA PHE A 51 -6.22 8.14 4.33
C PHE A 51 -6.56 7.56 2.95
N LEU A 52 -5.94 8.04 1.88
CA LEU A 52 -6.20 7.50 0.53
C LEU A 52 -5.79 6.03 0.40
N ALA A 53 -4.72 5.62 1.09
CA ALA A 53 -4.32 4.22 1.14
C ALA A 53 -5.36 3.34 1.85
N THR A 54 -6.03 3.82 2.91
CA THR A 54 -7.03 3.01 3.64
C THR A 54 -8.30 2.74 2.83
N VAL A 55 -8.63 3.60 1.87
CA VAL A 55 -9.77 3.43 0.96
C VAL A 55 -9.38 2.85 -0.40
N SER A 56 -8.10 2.57 -0.61
CA SER A 56 -7.58 1.94 -1.83
C SER A 56 -7.61 0.42 -1.77
N GLY A 57 -7.37 -0.24 -2.91
CA GLY A 57 -7.20 -1.69 -2.99
C GLY A 57 -5.96 -2.18 -2.26
N ASP A 58 -6.01 -3.42 -1.77
CA ASP A 58 -4.81 -4.11 -1.29
C ASP A 58 -3.81 -4.30 -2.43
N CYS A 59 -2.51 -4.27 -2.10
CA CYS A 59 -1.47 -4.70 -3.03
C CYS A 59 -1.59 -6.21 -3.25
N LYS A 60 -1.85 -6.63 -4.49
CA LYS A 60 -1.92 -8.03 -4.90
C LYS A 60 -0.61 -8.44 -5.57
N PHE A 61 -0.01 -9.52 -5.09
CA PHE A 61 1.19 -10.09 -5.68
C PHE A 61 1.12 -11.61 -5.61
N MET A 62 1.80 -12.26 -6.55
CA MET A 62 2.03 -13.70 -6.53
C MET A 62 3.37 -13.96 -5.87
N ARG A 63 3.42 -14.89 -4.90
CA ARG A 63 4.67 -15.32 -4.25
C ARG A 63 4.99 -16.74 -4.69
N THR A 64 6.21 -16.94 -5.19
CA THR A 64 6.73 -18.26 -5.57
C THR A 64 7.76 -18.68 -4.53
N LYS A 65 7.66 -19.89 -3.97
CA LYS A 65 8.68 -20.44 -3.07
C LYS A 65 9.17 -21.76 -3.65
N VAL A 66 10.48 -21.86 -3.88
CA VAL A 66 11.16 -23.07 -4.36
C VAL A 66 11.90 -23.67 -3.19
N ARG A 67 11.77 -24.98 -3.02
CA ARG A 67 12.51 -25.77 -2.03
C ARG A 67 13.36 -26.78 -2.79
N PHE A 68 14.60 -26.95 -2.36
CA PHE A 68 15.52 -27.90 -2.94
C PHE A 68 16.42 -28.51 -1.86
N GLU A 69 16.87 -29.73 -2.10
CA GLU A 69 17.71 -30.49 -1.19
C GLU A 69 19.12 -30.65 -1.81
N ILE A 70 20.15 -30.41 -1.02
CA ILE A 70 21.54 -30.68 -1.39
C ILE A 70 22.15 -31.51 -0.25
N ASN A 71 22.55 -32.76 -0.53
CA ASN A 71 23.15 -33.66 0.46
C ASN A 71 22.36 -33.75 1.79
N HIS A 72 21.03 -33.90 1.72
CA HIS A 72 20.13 -33.96 2.88
C HIS A 72 19.92 -32.66 3.66
N GLU A 73 20.44 -31.53 3.17
CA GLU A 73 20.13 -30.20 3.68
C GLU A 73 19.05 -29.52 2.83
N GLU A 74 18.01 -29.00 3.47
CA GLU A 74 16.94 -28.24 2.80
C GLU A 74 17.31 -26.75 2.65
N PHE A 75 17.14 -26.24 1.44
CA PHE A 75 17.25 -24.82 1.12
C PHE A 75 15.95 -24.30 0.52
N SER A 76 15.75 -22.99 0.58
CA SER A 76 14.63 -22.37 -0.14
C SER A 76 14.97 -20.98 -0.64
N VAL A 77 14.40 -20.64 -1.80
CA VAL A 77 14.40 -19.29 -2.36
C VAL A 77 12.95 -18.87 -2.60
N ALA A 78 12.67 -17.57 -2.47
CA ALA A 78 11.34 -17.04 -2.73
C ALA A 78 11.41 -15.82 -3.65
N GLY A 79 10.49 -15.78 -4.60
CA GLY A 79 10.26 -14.67 -5.51
C GLY A 79 8.87 -14.09 -5.33
N ARG A 80 8.63 -12.92 -5.91
CA ARG A 80 7.31 -12.31 -5.98
C ARG A 80 7.13 -11.55 -7.29
N LYS A 81 5.89 -11.51 -7.77
CA LYS A 81 5.46 -10.70 -8.91
C LYS A 81 4.26 -9.85 -8.50
N VAL A 82 4.35 -8.53 -8.59
CA VAL A 82 3.25 -7.61 -8.31
C VAL A 82 2.23 -7.71 -9.44
N ILE A 83 0.98 -7.99 -9.09
CA ILE A 83 -0.16 -8.09 -10.00
C ILE A 83 -0.90 -6.75 -10.01
N ASP A 84 -1.12 -6.18 -8.83
CA ASP A 84 -1.76 -4.89 -8.63
C ASP A 84 -1.09 -4.20 -7.44
N PRO A 85 -0.47 -3.02 -7.61
CA PRO A 85 0.18 -2.32 -6.50
C PRO A 85 -0.82 -1.84 -5.43
N GLY A 86 -2.10 -1.65 -5.77
CA GLY A 86 -3.09 -1.13 -4.83
C GLY A 86 -2.63 0.14 -4.10
N PHE A 87 -2.80 0.19 -2.78
CA PHE A 87 -2.43 1.31 -1.92
C PHE A 87 -0.92 1.67 -1.97
N THR A 88 -0.04 0.75 -2.38
CA THR A 88 1.41 1.00 -2.41
C THR A 88 1.81 2.04 -3.46
N ARG A 89 0.98 2.27 -4.48
CA ARG A 89 1.16 3.37 -5.45
C ARG A 89 1.08 4.76 -4.79
N ILE A 90 0.44 4.86 -3.62
CA ILE A 90 0.20 6.12 -2.88
C ILE A 90 1.31 6.40 -1.87
N GLN A 91 1.78 5.33 -1.24
CA GLN A 91 2.71 5.36 -0.12
C GLN A 91 4.15 5.34 -0.64
N HIS A 92 4.89 6.41 -0.38
CA HIS A 92 6.28 6.56 -0.82
C HIS A 92 7.23 5.45 -0.34
N SER A 93 6.97 4.86 0.83
CA SER A 93 7.81 3.79 1.41
C SER A 93 7.23 2.39 1.21
N GLY A 94 6.11 2.26 0.49
CA GLY A 94 5.37 1.01 0.36
C GLY A 94 5.60 0.26 -0.95
N GLU A 95 6.40 0.80 -1.87
CA GLU A 95 6.57 0.23 -3.21
C GLU A 95 7.07 -1.22 -3.11
N MET A 96 6.24 -2.11 -3.64
CA MET A 96 6.59 -3.52 -3.82
C MET A 96 7.20 -3.68 -5.21
N GLU A 97 8.41 -4.20 -5.25
CA GLU A 97 9.10 -4.54 -6.50
C GLU A 97 9.08 -6.04 -6.75
N ASP A 98 9.13 -6.43 -8.02
CA ASP A 98 9.27 -7.82 -8.41
C ASP A 98 10.60 -8.41 -7.92
N VAL A 99 10.55 -9.62 -7.39
CA VAL A 99 11.72 -10.44 -7.07
C VAL A 99 11.64 -11.67 -7.95
N HIS A 100 12.43 -11.70 -9.02
CA HIS A 100 12.41 -12.80 -9.97
C HIS A 100 13.06 -14.05 -9.37
N VAL A 101 12.45 -15.21 -9.63
CA VAL A 101 13.02 -16.53 -9.43
C VAL A 101 12.84 -17.28 -10.76
N PRO A 102 13.84 -18.06 -11.21
CA PRO A 102 13.75 -18.80 -12.47
C PRO A 102 12.58 -19.76 -12.52
N ASP A 103 12.11 -20.05 -13.73
CA ASP A 103 11.21 -21.16 -13.99
C ASP A 103 11.99 -22.49 -13.85
N PHE A 104 11.37 -23.52 -13.28
CA PHE A 104 11.95 -24.83 -13.00
C PHE A 104 10.99 -25.96 -13.39
#